data_AF-A0A2A5DLJ8-F1
#
_entry.id   AF-A0A2A5DLJ8-F1
#
_cell.length_a   1.000
_cell.length_b   1.000
_cell.length_c   1.000
_cell.angle_alpha   90.00
_cell.angle_beta   90.00
_cell.angle_gamma   90.00
#
_symmetry.space_group_name_H-M   'P 1'
#
loop_
_entity.id
_entity.type
_entity.pdbx_description
1 polymer ?
#
loop_
_entity_poly.entity_id
_entity_poly.type
_entity_poly.pdbx_seq_one_letter_code
_entity_poly.pdbx_strand_id
1 'polypeptide(L)'
;VSPFVFYHPDPPALTHNYEVANTVWVPLQFMADPANVGPYTFHLDPDSNQFPSFTYQDYTIWGLTFRILSDFYRLFNIDHPGDPIITNVE
;
A
#
# COMPACT_ATOMS: atom_id res chain seq x y z
N VAL A 1 9.99 -10.73 5.33
CA VAL A 1 10.31 -9.71 4.30
C VAL A 1 11.07 -8.59 4.98
N SER A 2 12.10 -8.03 4.32
CA SER A 2 12.91 -6.94 4.86
C SER A 2 12.86 -5.76 3.88
N PRO A 3 12.19 -4.64 4.23
CA PRO A 3 12.12 -3.46 3.36
C PRO A 3 13.39 -2.60 3.46
N PHE A 4 13.78 -1.98 2.35
CA PHE A 4 14.88 -1.04 2.27
C PHE A 4 14.41 0.25 1.57
N VAL A 5 14.94 1.39 2.01
CA VAL A 5 14.61 2.71 1.46
C VAL A 5 15.82 3.26 0.72
N PHE A 6 15.59 3.79 -0.48
CA PHE A 6 16.59 4.44 -1.31
C PHE A 6 16.14 5.84 -1.68
N TYR A 7 17.08 6.77 -1.77
CA TYR A 7 16.85 8.10 -2.30
C TYR A 7 17.36 8.19 -3.73
N HIS A 8 16.54 8.73 -4.63
CA HIS A 8 16.91 9.07 -5.99
C HIS A 8 16.36 10.47 -6.29
N PRO A 9 17.15 11.39 -6.89
CA PRO A 9 16.78 12.80 -7.04
C PRO A 9 15.48 13.01 -7.83
N ASP A 10 15.26 12.22 -8.88
CA ASP A 10 14.09 12.29 -9.75
C ASP A 10 13.52 10.90 -10.04
N PRO A 11 12.22 10.75 -10.39
CA PRO A 11 11.69 9.45 -10.83
C PRO A 11 12.40 8.99 -12.12
N PRO A 12 13.16 7.87 -12.10
CA PRO A 12 13.83 7.41 -13.31
C PRO A 12 12.84 6.89 -14.35
N ALA A 13 13.28 6.85 -15.61
CA ALA A 13 12.57 6.14 -16.65
C ALA A 13 12.55 4.63 -16.33
N LEU A 14 11.36 4.03 -16.31
CA LEU A 14 11.16 2.62 -16.03
C LEU A 14 11.07 1.84 -17.34
N THR A 15 11.83 0.74 -17.44
CA THR A 15 11.75 -0.20 -18.58
C THR A 15 11.23 -1.54 -18.06
N HIS A 16 10.10 -2.00 -18.58
CA HIS A 16 9.50 -3.26 -18.16
C HIS A 16 10.21 -4.46 -18.79
N ASN A 17 10.16 -5.59 -18.09
CA ASN A 17 10.44 -6.91 -18.65
C ASN A 17 9.13 -7.72 -18.78
N TYR A 18 9.23 -8.99 -19.12
CA TYR A 18 8.07 -9.88 -19.29
C TYR A 18 7.33 -10.22 -17.97
N GLU A 19 7.89 -9.89 -16.80
CA GLU A 19 7.30 -10.16 -15.49
C GLU A 19 6.49 -8.96 -14.98
N VAL A 20 6.77 -7.75 -15.47
CA VAL A 20 6.15 -6.51 -15.00
C VAL A 20 5.07 -6.07 -15.97
N ALA A 21 3.81 -6.15 -15.52
CA ALA A 21 2.66 -5.72 -16.32
C ALA A 21 2.51 -4.19 -16.37
N ASN A 22 2.88 -3.48 -15.29
CA ASN A 22 2.79 -2.03 -15.25
C ASN A 22 3.68 -1.40 -14.16
N THR A 23 3.88 -0.08 -14.25
CA THR A 23 4.58 0.72 -13.23
C THR A 23 3.91 2.07 -13.03
N VAL A 24 3.83 2.53 -11.79
CA VAL A 24 3.27 3.83 -11.42
C VAL A 24 4.16 4.52 -10.38
N TRP A 25 4.38 5.82 -10.57
CA TRP A 25 4.96 6.70 -9.55
C TRP A 25 3.82 7.34 -8.74
N VAL A 26 3.83 7.15 -7.42
CA VAL A 26 2.83 7.72 -6.52
C VAL A 26 3.50 8.78 -5.64
N PRO A 27 2.97 10.01 -5.56
CA PRO A 27 3.51 11.02 -4.66
C PRO A 27 3.47 10.56 -3.20
N LEU A 28 4.57 10.71 -2.45
CA LEU A 28 4.59 10.35 -1.03
C LEU A 28 3.52 11.15 -0.24
N GLN A 29 3.35 12.44 -0.54
CA GLN A 29 2.33 13.28 0.09
C GLN A 29 0.89 12.76 -0.11
N PHE A 30 0.61 12.04 -1.21
CA PHE A 30 -0.70 11.43 -1.42
C PHE A 30 -0.91 10.29 -0.42
N MET A 31 0.08 9.42 -0.28
CA MET A 31 0.00 8.28 0.64
C MET A 31 0.13 8.71 2.11
N ALA A 32 0.71 9.88 2.39
CA ALA A 32 0.80 10.43 3.75
C ALA A 32 -0.54 10.95 4.30
N ASP A 33 -1.49 11.31 3.43
CA ASP A 33 -2.79 11.85 3.83
C ASP A 33 -3.74 10.71 4.21
N PRO A 34 -4.21 10.62 5.48
CA PRO A 34 -5.15 9.59 5.91
C PRO A 34 -6.47 9.59 5.13
N ALA A 35 -6.86 10.72 4.54
CA ALA A 35 -8.07 10.81 3.72
C ALA A 35 -7.99 9.97 2.43
N ASN A 36 -6.78 9.58 2.00
CA ASN A 36 -6.56 8.72 0.84
C ASN A 36 -6.53 7.22 1.18
N VAL A 37 -6.67 6.86 2.46
CA VAL A 37 -6.81 5.46 2.86
C VAL A 37 -8.27 5.03 2.71
N GLY A 38 -8.49 3.97 1.93
CA GLY A 38 -9.81 3.39 1.70
C GLY A 38 -9.85 1.88 1.93
N PRO A 39 -11.05 1.30 2.07
CA PRO A 39 -11.20 -0.14 2.22
C PRO A 39 -10.97 -0.86 0.89
N TYR A 40 -10.33 -2.03 0.97
CA TYR A 40 -10.22 -3.00 -0.12
C TYR A 40 -10.80 -4.34 0.33
N THR A 41 -11.75 -4.86 -0.42
CA THR A 41 -12.33 -6.19 -0.21
C THR A 41 -11.59 -7.19 -1.07
N PHE A 42 -10.86 -8.11 -0.43
CA PHE A 42 -10.21 -9.20 -1.14
C PHE A 42 -11.23 -10.31 -1.41
N HIS A 43 -11.59 -10.53 -2.68
CA HIS A 43 -12.65 -11.49 -3.03
C HIS A 43 -12.35 -12.96 -2.69
N LEU A 44 -11.10 -13.32 -2.43
CA LEU A 44 -10.74 -14.68 -1.98
C LEU A 44 -10.71 -14.80 -0.45
N ASP A 45 -10.93 -13.70 0.28
CA ASP A 45 -11.17 -13.75 1.72
C ASP A 45 -12.60 -14.25 1.97
N PRO A 46 -12.79 -15.43 2.57
CA PRO A 46 -14.12 -15.98 2.83
C PRO A 46 -14.99 -15.06 3.69
N ASP A 47 -14.37 -14.26 4.55
CA ASP A 47 -15.05 -13.36 5.47
C ASP A 47 -15.25 -11.96 4.87
N SER A 48 -14.75 -11.72 3.65
CA SER A 48 -14.83 -10.44 2.95
C SER A 48 -14.34 -9.25 3.80
N ASN A 49 -13.28 -9.45 4.60
CA ASN A 49 -12.76 -8.39 5.45
C ASN A 49 -12.30 -7.20 4.60
N GLN A 50 -12.46 -6.01 5.16
CA GLN A 50 -11.99 -4.77 4.55
C GLN A 50 -10.58 -4.48 5.02
N PHE A 51 -9.61 -4.62 4.11
CA PHE A 51 -8.22 -4.28 4.35
C PHE A 51 -7.97 -2.81 3.99
N PRO A 52 -7.07 -2.12 4.71
CA PRO A 52 -6.69 -0.77 4.32
C PRO A 52 -5.91 -0.79 3.00
N SER A 53 -6.13 0.23 2.19
CA SER A 53 -5.53 0.38 0.87
C SER A 53 -5.40 1.85 0.47
N PHE A 54 -4.55 2.11 -0.52
CA PHE A 54 -4.60 3.34 -1.30
C PHE A 54 -5.17 3.03 -2.68
N THR A 55 -6.02 3.91 -3.20
CA THR A 55 -6.43 3.88 -4.61
C THR A 55 -5.84 5.10 -5.31
N TYR A 56 -4.93 4.90 -6.25
CA TYR A 56 -4.30 5.96 -7.01
C TYR A 56 -4.43 5.67 -8.50
N GLN A 57 -5.15 6.54 -9.22
CA GLN A 57 -5.58 6.26 -10.60
C GLN A 57 -6.33 4.92 -10.65
N ASP A 58 -5.92 4.01 -11.52
CA ASP A 58 -6.53 2.68 -11.68
C ASP A 58 -5.84 1.59 -10.82
N TYR A 59 -4.94 1.99 -9.89
CA TYR A 59 -4.17 1.06 -9.08
C TYR A 59 -4.63 1.04 -7.63
N THR A 60 -4.77 -0.17 -7.09
CA THR A 60 -4.99 -0.41 -5.66
C THR A 60 -3.71 -0.94 -5.03
N ILE A 61 -3.25 -0.26 -3.98
CA ILE A 61 -2.07 -0.61 -3.20
C ILE A 61 -2.56 -1.07 -1.82
N TRP A 62 -2.44 -2.36 -1.54
CA TRP A 62 -2.98 -2.98 -0.33
C TRP A 62 -2.06 -4.09 0.19
N GLY A 63 -2.43 -4.74 1.29
CA GLY A 63 -1.72 -5.89 1.83
C GLY A 63 -0.31 -5.56 2.31
N LEU A 64 0.66 -6.42 2.00
CA LEU A 64 2.03 -6.26 2.53
C LEU A 64 2.69 -4.95 2.08
N THR A 65 2.43 -4.49 0.86
CA THR A 65 2.94 -3.20 0.36
C THR A 65 2.39 -2.03 1.17
N PHE A 66 1.09 -2.04 1.47
CA PHE A 66 0.47 -1.03 2.34
C PHE A 66 1.08 -1.03 3.74
N ARG A 67 1.34 -2.21 4.32
CA ARG A 67 1.98 -2.34 5.65
C ARG A 67 3.40 -1.78 5.66
N ILE A 68 4.20 -2.10 4.64
CA ILE A 68 5.56 -1.56 4.50
C ILE A 68 5.55 -0.02 4.40
N LEU A 69 4.64 0.54 3.60
CA LEU A 69 4.48 1.99 3.48
C LEU A 69 4.00 2.60 4.79
N SER A 70 3.06 1.95 5.47
CA SER A 70 2.59 2.38 6.79
C SER A 70 3.72 2.42 7.82
N ASP A 71 4.55 1.38 7.88
CA ASP A 71 5.71 1.33 8.76
C ASP A 71 6.73 2.43 8.43
N PHE A 72 6.93 2.73 7.15
CA PHE A 72 7.77 3.86 6.71
C PHE A 72 7.22 5.20 7.19
N TYR A 73 5.91 5.45 7.07
CA TYR A 73 5.28 6.69 7.52
C TYR A 73 5.28 6.88 9.04
N ARG A 74 5.25 5.78 9.82
CA ARG A 74 5.42 5.86 11.27
C ARG A 74 6.77 6.45 11.69
N LEU A 75 7.83 6.31 10.87
CA LEU A 75 9.12 6.98 11.12
C LEU A 75 9.00 8.52 11.14
N PHE A 76 7.92 9.05 10.55
CA PHE A 76 7.61 10.48 10.47
C PHE A 76 6.39 10.87 11.33
N ASN A 77 5.95 9.99 12.26
CA ASN A 77 4.76 10.19 13.10
C ASN A 77 3.45 10.33 12.30
N ILE A 78 3.37 9.65 11.16
CA ILE A 78 2.14 9.56 10.36
C ILE A 78 1.61 8.14 10.50
N ASP A 79 0.43 8.01 11.10
CA ASP A 79 -0.22 6.73 11.34
C ASP A 79 -1.27 6.43 10.28
N HIS A 80 -1.21 5.20 9.75
CA HIS A 80 -2.25 4.62 8.91
C HIS A 80 -3.02 3.54 9.67
N PRO A 81 -4.29 3.28 9.30
CA PRO A 81 -5.07 2.18 9.84
C PRO A 81 -4.34 0.85 9.72
N GLY A 82 -4.40 0.05 10.78
CA GLY A 82 -3.94 -1.34 10.75
C GLY A 82 -4.90 -2.24 9.97
N ASP A 83 -4.50 -3.50 9.80
CA ASP A 83 -5.42 -4.52 9.28
C ASP A 83 -6.63 -4.71 10.20
N PRO A 84 -7.79 -5.15 9.65
CA PRO A 84 -8.92 -5.53 10.47
C PRO A 84 -8.53 -6.63 11.46
N ILE A 85 -9.09 -6.57 12.67
CA ILE A 85 -8.97 -7.66 13.64
C ILE A 85 -9.78 -8.83 13.10
N ILE A 86 -9.10 -9.89 12.67
CA ILE A 86 -9.74 -11.12 12.26
C ILE A 86 -10.04 -11.94 13.52
N THR A 87 -11.28 -11.88 13.98
CA THR A 87 -11.78 -12.81 15.00
C THR A 87 -12.14 -14.12 14.31
N ASN A 88 -11.29 -15.15 14.47
CA ASN A 88 -11.68 -16.50 14.09
C ASN A 88 -12.95 -16.86 14.88
N VAL A 89 -14.06 -17.07 14.17
CA VAL A 89 -15.20 -17.77 14.76
C VAL A 89 -14.81 -19.25 14.79
N GLU A 90 -14.87 -19.86 15.99
CA GLU A 90 -14.52 -21.25 16.27
C GLU A 90 -15.13 -22.27 15.31
#